data_AF-A0A7S2D474-F1
#
_entry.id   AF-A0A7S2D474-F1
#
_cell.length_a   1.000
_cell.length_b   1.000
_cell.length_c   1.000
_cell.angle_alpha   90.00
_cell.angle_beta   90.00
_cell.angle_gamma   90.00
#
_symmetry.space_group_name_H-M   'P 1'
#
loop_
_entity.id
_entity.type
_entity.pdbx_description
1 polymer ?
#
loop_
_entity_poly.entity_id
_entity_poly.type
_entity_poly.pdbx_seq_one_letter_code
_entity_poly.pdbx_strand_id
1 'polypeptide(L)'
;RRRMVWHANASPTYKWAKWSDGTSGWTAKPTEELLDLLVAWDNSNYLMCASSHIESSDSKHVEGIVQSHEYSLIRVVKDVAASGVSLLQLRNPWGRKEWHGPWCDESAEWKMHPDICQVLEHRPGDDGLFWMAIEDFARIYDTVCVLELEMPHKQAARP
;
A
#
# COMPACT_ATOMS: atom_id res chain seq x y z
N ARG A 1 -11.86 -3.06 29.87
CA ARG A 1 -11.67 -4.25 29.01
C ARG A 1 -12.98 -4.52 28.30
N ARG A 2 -13.05 -4.41 26.96
CA ARG A 2 -14.24 -4.81 26.18
C ARG A 2 -13.99 -6.18 25.58
N ARG A 3 -15.00 -7.05 25.60
CA ARG A 3 -15.01 -8.39 25.00
C ARG A 3 -16.00 -8.32 23.85
N MET A 4 -15.64 -8.80 22.67
CA MET A 4 -16.51 -8.81 21.48
C MET A 4 -16.76 -10.24 21.00
N VAL A 5 -17.95 -10.46 20.45
CA VAL A 5 -18.45 -11.74 19.93
C VAL A 5 -18.74 -11.56 18.43
N TRP A 6 -18.41 -12.57 17.62
CA TRP A 6 -18.60 -12.56 16.16
C TRP A 6 -19.79 -13.47 15.77
N HIS A 7 -20.67 -12.96 14.89
CA HIS A 7 -21.70 -13.76 14.20
C HIS A 7 -21.33 -13.93 12.72
N ALA A 8 -21.04 -15.15 12.29
CA ALA A 8 -20.47 -15.48 10.97
C ALA A 8 -21.40 -15.18 9.78
N ASN A 9 -22.68 -14.90 10.03
CA ASN A 9 -23.73 -14.82 9.00
C ASN A 9 -24.26 -13.40 8.76
N ALA A 10 -23.58 -12.35 9.23
CA ALA A 10 -23.90 -11.00 8.80
C ALA A 10 -23.43 -10.82 7.35
N SER A 11 -24.34 -10.72 6.39
CA SER A 11 -24.00 -10.36 5.01
C SER A 11 -23.25 -9.03 5.03
N PRO A 12 -21.97 -8.97 4.61
CA PRO A 12 -21.27 -7.71 4.54
C PRO A 12 -21.84 -6.95 3.34
N THR A 13 -22.73 -5.99 3.61
CA THR A 13 -22.97 -4.94 2.62
C THR A 13 -21.75 -4.04 2.67
N TYR A 14 -20.81 -4.23 1.73
CA TYR A 14 -19.71 -3.30 1.55
C TYR A 14 -20.33 -1.94 1.20
N LYS A 15 -20.23 -1.00 2.13
CA LYS A 15 -20.54 0.41 1.88
C LYS A 15 -19.22 1.08 1.56
N TRP A 16 -19.07 1.52 0.32
CA TRP A 16 -17.96 2.38 -0.07
C TRP A 16 -17.98 3.63 0.82
N ALA A 17 -16.80 4.00 1.31
CA ALA A 17 -16.61 5.26 1.99
C ALA A 17 -16.87 6.43 1.03
N LYS A 18 -16.87 7.66 1.54
CA LYS A 18 -16.82 8.85 0.70
C LYS A 18 -15.41 9.43 0.77
N TRP A 19 -14.94 9.98 -0.33
CA TRP A 19 -13.73 10.80 -0.33
C TRP A 19 -13.95 12.08 0.50
N SER A 20 -12.87 12.77 0.84
CA SER A 20 -12.91 14.01 1.63
C SER A 20 -13.72 15.13 0.96
N ASP A 21 -13.80 15.13 -0.37
CA ASP A 21 -14.63 16.05 -1.17
C ASP A 21 -16.12 15.65 -1.23
N GLY A 22 -16.51 14.55 -0.57
CA GLY A 22 -17.87 14.03 -0.51
C GLY A 22 -18.29 13.13 -1.68
N THR A 23 -17.41 12.91 -2.67
CA THR A 23 -17.67 11.97 -3.77
C THR A 23 -17.64 10.51 -3.28
N SER A 24 -18.28 9.61 -4.02
CA SER A 24 -18.34 8.18 -3.67
C SER A 24 -16.96 7.54 -3.76
N GLY A 25 -16.60 6.66 -2.83
CA GLY A 25 -15.38 5.85 -2.87
C GLY A 25 -15.29 4.92 -4.09
N TRP A 26 -16.39 4.75 -4.83
CA TRP A 26 -16.40 4.10 -6.15
C TRP A 26 -15.82 4.97 -7.27
N THR A 27 -15.79 6.29 -7.09
CA THR A 27 -15.25 7.23 -8.06
C THR A 27 -13.73 7.24 -7.95
N ALA A 28 -13.02 6.83 -9.00
CA ALA A 28 -11.56 6.86 -9.02
C ALA A 28 -11.01 8.28 -8.86
N LYS A 29 -9.85 8.39 -8.22
CA LYS A 29 -9.11 9.64 -8.05
C LYS A 29 -7.89 9.69 -8.98
N PRO A 30 -7.49 10.87 -9.48
CA PRO A 30 -6.21 11.03 -10.17
C PRO A 30 -5.05 10.58 -9.29
N THR A 31 -3.99 10.05 -9.91
CA THR A 31 -2.81 9.49 -9.20
C THR A 31 -2.19 10.46 -8.20
N GLU A 32 -2.06 11.73 -8.56
CA GLU A 32 -1.51 12.77 -7.67
C GLU A 32 -2.41 13.02 -6.45
N GLU A 33 -3.73 13.07 -6.65
CA GLU A 33 -4.69 13.26 -5.54
C GLU A 33 -4.70 12.02 -4.63
N LEU A 34 -4.62 10.82 -5.21
CA LEU A 34 -4.47 9.58 -4.46
C LEU A 34 -3.18 9.60 -3.61
N LEU A 35 -2.05 9.99 -4.20
CA LEU A 35 -0.78 10.09 -3.48
C LEU A 35 -0.89 11.02 -2.26
N ASP A 36 -1.48 12.19 -2.43
CA ASP A 36 -1.66 13.15 -1.34
C ASP A 36 -2.52 12.58 -0.20
N LEU A 37 -3.57 11.83 -0.53
CA LEU A 37 -4.40 11.13 0.45
C LEU A 37 -3.62 10.04 1.18
N LEU A 38 -2.89 9.20 0.45
CA LEU A 38 -2.07 8.12 1.02
C LEU A 38 -1.01 8.66 1.98
N VAL A 39 -0.35 9.76 1.62
CA VAL A 39 0.61 10.47 2.49
C VAL A 39 -0.07 10.99 3.74
N ALA A 40 -1.26 11.61 3.62
CA ALA A 40 -2.00 12.12 4.76
C ALA A 40 -2.41 10.99 5.73
N TRP A 41 -2.83 9.84 5.20
CA TRP A 41 -3.21 8.67 5.99
C TRP A 41 -2.01 8.00 6.67
N ASP A 42 -0.87 7.86 5.98
CA ASP A 42 0.38 7.36 6.61
C ASP A 42 0.84 8.29 7.73
N ASN A 43 0.82 9.62 7.50
CA ASN A 43 1.15 10.62 8.52
C ASN A 43 0.20 10.60 9.73
N SER A 44 -1.05 10.21 9.51
CA SER A 44 -2.06 10.03 10.57
C SER A 44 -1.96 8.67 11.26
N ASN A 45 -0.99 7.83 10.84
CA ASN A 45 -0.77 6.47 11.32
C ASN A 45 -2.04 5.60 11.18
N TYR A 46 -2.78 5.80 10.08
CA TYR A 46 -3.93 4.98 9.75
C TYR A 46 -3.47 3.66 9.13
N LEU A 47 -4.18 2.58 9.48
CA LEU A 47 -3.94 1.30 8.84
C LEU A 47 -4.49 1.34 7.41
N MET A 48 -3.65 0.97 6.45
CA MET A 48 -4.02 0.92 5.04
C MET A 48 -3.72 -0.46 4.46
N CYS A 49 -4.64 -0.95 3.64
CA CYS A 49 -4.46 -2.15 2.82
C CYS A 49 -4.81 -1.84 1.38
N ALA A 50 -4.14 -2.48 0.44
CA ALA A 50 -4.45 -2.40 -0.97
C ALA A 50 -4.83 -3.79 -1.50
N SER A 51 -5.83 -3.86 -2.37
CA SER A 51 -6.13 -5.07 -3.13
C SER A 51 -5.97 -4.80 -4.61
N SER A 52 -5.47 -5.79 -5.33
CA SER A 52 -5.52 -5.85 -6.80
C SER A 52 -6.79 -6.56 -7.26
N HIS A 53 -7.40 -6.09 -8.35
CA HIS A 53 -8.72 -6.44 -8.91
C HIS A 53 -9.30 -7.85 -8.66
N ILE A 54 -10.64 -7.87 -8.66
CA ILE A 54 -11.58 -8.82 -8.03
C ILE A 54 -11.98 -10.03 -8.93
N GLU A 55 -11.49 -10.12 -10.17
CA GLU A 55 -11.91 -11.15 -11.15
C GLU A 55 -10.76 -12.12 -11.55
N SER A 56 -9.86 -12.43 -10.62
CA SER A 56 -8.80 -13.40 -10.90
C SER A 56 -8.29 -14.12 -9.67
N SER A 57 -8.32 -15.45 -9.73
CA SER A 57 -7.72 -16.34 -8.72
C SER A 57 -6.28 -15.92 -8.37
N ASP A 58 -5.93 -16.18 -7.11
CA ASP A 58 -4.59 -16.18 -6.50
C ASP A 58 -3.50 -16.96 -7.27
N SER A 59 -3.87 -17.72 -8.29
CA SER A 59 -2.96 -18.38 -9.24
C SER A 59 -2.42 -17.44 -10.32
N LYS A 60 -2.99 -16.25 -10.51
CA LYS A 60 -2.50 -15.23 -11.45
C LYS A 60 -1.59 -14.23 -10.74
N HIS A 61 -0.52 -13.86 -11.43
CA HIS A 61 0.44 -12.87 -10.97
C HIS A 61 0.69 -11.84 -12.08
N VAL A 62 0.68 -10.56 -11.72
CA VAL A 62 1.11 -9.46 -12.60
C VAL A 62 2.39 -8.92 -12.00
N GLU A 63 3.52 -9.14 -12.68
CA GLU A 63 4.83 -8.64 -12.24
C GLU A 63 5.16 -9.00 -10.78
N GLY A 64 4.80 -10.24 -10.39
CA GLY A 64 5.01 -10.76 -9.03
C GLY A 64 3.85 -10.54 -8.06
N ILE A 65 2.97 -9.58 -8.31
CA ILE A 65 1.79 -9.29 -7.48
C ILE A 65 0.69 -10.33 -7.72
N VAL A 66 0.41 -11.12 -6.69
CA VAL A 66 -0.75 -12.03 -6.59
C VAL A 66 -2.05 -11.25 -6.72
N GLN A 67 -2.92 -11.66 -7.64
CA GLN A 67 -4.21 -11.02 -7.86
C GLN A 67 -5.29 -11.48 -6.88
N SER A 68 -6.34 -10.67 -6.67
CA SER A 68 -7.40 -10.90 -5.66
C SER A 68 -6.85 -11.26 -4.27
N HIS A 69 -5.79 -10.55 -3.88
CA HIS A 69 -5.08 -10.71 -2.62
C HIS A 69 -4.83 -9.35 -1.98
N GLU A 70 -4.89 -9.29 -0.65
CA GLU A 70 -4.67 -8.07 0.12
C GLU A 70 -3.21 -7.92 0.56
N TYR A 71 -2.69 -6.72 0.35
CA TYR A 71 -1.37 -6.30 0.78
C TYR A 71 -1.51 -5.18 1.82
N SER A 72 -0.65 -5.17 2.83
CA SER A 72 -0.59 -4.02 3.75
C SER A 72 0.23 -2.91 3.12
N LEU A 73 -0.30 -1.68 3.12
CA LEU A 73 0.47 -0.49 2.74
C LEU A 73 1.17 0.03 4.00
N ILE A 74 2.49 -0.14 4.04
CA ILE A 74 3.31 0.06 5.24
C ILE A 74 3.81 1.49 5.37
N ARG A 75 4.22 2.10 4.24
CA ARG A 75 4.81 3.44 4.22
C ARG A 75 4.57 4.11 2.88
N VAL A 76 4.40 5.43 2.90
CA VAL A 76 4.23 6.26 1.71
C VAL A 76 5.19 7.43 1.81
N VAL A 77 6.07 7.59 0.84
CA VAL A 77 7.06 8.69 0.81
C VAL A 77 6.94 9.43 -0.52
N LYS A 78 6.38 10.64 -0.45
CA LYS A 78 6.30 11.56 -1.59
C LYS A 78 7.63 12.29 -1.77
N ASP A 79 8.08 12.39 -3.03
CA ASP A 79 9.27 13.13 -3.43
C ASP A 79 10.53 12.76 -2.60
N VAL A 80 10.89 11.48 -2.63
CA VAL A 80 12.00 10.93 -1.86
C VAL A 80 13.29 11.65 -2.23
N ALA A 81 14.01 12.16 -1.23
CA ALA A 81 15.26 12.91 -1.42
C ALA A 81 15.13 14.14 -2.36
N ALA A 82 13.92 14.71 -2.52
CA ALA A 82 13.64 15.80 -3.47
C ALA A 82 13.98 15.43 -4.93
N SER A 83 13.83 14.16 -5.29
CA SER A 83 14.19 13.60 -6.61
C SER A 83 13.05 13.66 -7.63
N GLY A 84 11.83 13.98 -7.21
CA GLY A 84 10.59 13.84 -7.96
C GLY A 84 9.98 12.44 -7.91
N VAL A 85 10.65 11.45 -7.30
CA VAL A 85 10.16 10.06 -7.23
C VAL A 85 9.36 9.85 -5.95
N SER A 86 8.15 9.30 -6.06
CA SER A 86 7.29 8.96 -4.91
C SER A 86 7.14 7.44 -4.81
N LEU A 87 7.48 6.88 -3.65
CA LEU A 87 7.57 5.44 -3.43
C LEU A 87 6.64 4.97 -2.30
N LEU A 88 6.03 3.81 -2.51
CA LEU A 88 5.14 3.13 -1.57
C LEU A 88 5.79 1.81 -1.15
N GLN A 89 5.82 1.54 0.15
CA GLN A 89 6.26 0.26 0.69
C GLN A 89 5.02 -0.59 1.00
N LEU A 90 4.93 -1.76 0.40
CA LEU A 90 3.86 -2.71 0.65
C LEU A 90 4.41 -3.99 1.25
N ARG A 91 3.52 -4.76 1.89
CA ARG A 91 3.83 -6.09 2.41
C ARG A 91 2.84 -7.12 1.94
N ASN A 92 3.35 -8.19 1.32
CA ASN A 92 2.61 -9.42 1.13
C ASN A 92 2.50 -10.16 2.48
N PRO A 93 1.29 -10.43 3.01
CA PRO A 93 1.13 -11.15 4.27
C PRO A 93 1.66 -12.60 4.22
N TRP A 94 1.91 -13.18 3.05
CA TRP A 94 2.55 -14.49 2.92
C TRP A 94 4.05 -14.48 3.22
N GLY A 95 4.65 -13.29 3.35
CA GLY A 95 6.07 -13.13 3.64
C GLY A 95 7.00 -13.53 2.48
N ARG A 96 6.48 -13.50 1.25
CA ARG A 96 7.16 -13.80 -0.03
C ARG A 96 6.26 -13.33 -1.18
N LYS A 97 6.69 -13.53 -2.43
CA LYS A 97 5.94 -13.17 -3.66
C LYS A 97 5.75 -11.65 -3.73
N GLU A 98 6.83 -11.01 -4.12
CA GLU A 98 6.99 -9.56 -4.12
C GLU A 98 6.87 -8.99 -5.53
N TRP A 99 6.91 -7.66 -5.60
CA TRP A 99 6.99 -6.90 -6.82
C TRP A 99 8.26 -7.21 -7.63
N HIS A 100 8.15 -7.33 -8.95
CA HIS A 100 9.27 -7.60 -9.86
C HIS A 100 9.54 -6.47 -10.87
N GLY A 101 8.87 -5.33 -10.77
CA GLY A 101 9.11 -4.16 -11.63
C GLY A 101 10.07 -3.14 -10.99
N PRO A 102 10.08 -1.88 -11.47
CA PRO A 102 10.97 -0.85 -10.95
C PRO A 102 10.86 -0.66 -9.43
N TRP A 103 11.99 -0.51 -8.75
CA TRP A 103 12.10 -0.42 -7.29
C TRP A 103 11.80 -1.72 -6.52
N CYS A 104 11.68 -2.87 -7.21
CA CYS A 104 11.78 -4.15 -6.54
C CYS A 104 13.14 -4.33 -5.83
N ASP A 105 13.27 -5.35 -5.00
CA ASP A 105 14.43 -5.51 -4.12
C ASP A 105 15.78 -5.53 -4.83
N GLU A 106 15.86 -6.17 -5.99
CA GLU A 106 17.08 -6.29 -6.80
C GLU A 106 17.16 -5.26 -7.94
N SER A 107 16.25 -4.29 -7.98
CA SER A 107 16.14 -3.31 -9.07
C SER A 107 17.40 -2.45 -9.22
N ALA A 108 17.73 -2.08 -10.46
CA ALA A 108 18.90 -1.24 -10.75
C ALA A 108 18.75 0.20 -10.22
N GLU A 109 17.52 0.66 -10.04
CA GLU A 109 17.08 1.97 -9.57
C GLU A 109 17.74 2.32 -8.23
N TRP A 110 17.85 1.35 -7.32
CA TRP A 110 18.53 1.54 -6.03
C TRP A 110 20.01 1.92 -6.17
N LYS A 111 20.68 1.41 -7.22
CA LYS A 111 22.08 1.75 -7.51
C LYS A 111 22.21 3.06 -8.29
N MET A 112 21.23 3.38 -9.12
CA MET A 112 21.18 4.64 -9.89
C MET A 112 20.83 5.85 -9.00
N HIS A 113 20.07 5.62 -7.92
CA HIS A 113 19.62 6.64 -6.97
C HIS A 113 20.05 6.29 -5.53
N PRO A 114 21.36 6.40 -5.21
CA PRO A 114 21.88 6.01 -3.91
C PRO A 114 21.36 6.88 -2.75
N ASP A 115 20.95 8.12 -3.04
CA ASP A 115 20.29 9.04 -2.12
C ASP A 115 18.91 8.53 -1.69
N ILE A 116 18.09 8.08 -2.65
CA ILE A 116 16.78 7.45 -2.38
C ILE A 116 16.98 6.16 -1.56
N CYS A 117 17.92 5.32 -1.99
CA CYS A 117 18.28 4.08 -1.29
C CYS A 117 18.67 4.33 0.17
N GLN A 118 19.47 5.36 0.43
CA GLN A 118 19.88 5.76 1.77
C GLN A 118 18.72 6.31 2.60
N VAL A 119 17.89 7.20 2.05
CA VAL A 119 16.75 7.82 2.77
C VAL A 119 15.67 6.81 3.12
N LEU A 120 15.47 5.80 2.28
CA LEU A 120 14.49 4.74 2.52
C LEU A 120 15.06 3.58 3.34
N GLU A 121 16.37 3.58 3.59
CA GLU A 121 17.09 2.48 4.23
C GLU A 121 16.76 1.14 3.58
N HIS A 122 16.87 1.07 2.25
CA HIS A 122 16.50 -0.11 1.48
C HIS A 122 17.30 -1.34 1.94
N ARG A 123 16.57 -2.41 2.27
CA ARG A 123 17.12 -3.70 2.72
C ARG A 123 16.43 -4.81 1.92
N PRO A 124 17.03 -5.29 0.82
CA PRO A 124 16.42 -6.34 0.02
C PRO A 124 16.38 -7.67 0.78
N GLY A 125 15.30 -8.43 0.61
CA GLY A 125 15.12 -9.78 1.13
C GLY A 125 13.74 -10.36 0.81
N ASP A 126 13.66 -11.68 0.62
CA ASP A 126 12.39 -12.40 0.40
C ASP A 126 11.61 -12.53 1.72
N ASP A 127 10.99 -11.42 2.16
CA ASP A 127 10.22 -11.30 3.41
C ASP A 127 8.80 -10.72 3.20
N GLY A 128 8.45 -10.50 1.93
CA GLY A 128 7.20 -9.95 1.46
C GLY A 128 7.15 -8.42 1.45
N LEU A 129 8.15 -7.69 1.97
CA LEU A 129 8.22 -6.22 1.89
C LEU A 129 8.89 -5.80 0.59
N PHE A 130 8.28 -4.85 -0.11
CA PHE A 130 8.85 -4.30 -1.34
C PHE A 130 8.44 -2.85 -1.52
N TRP A 131 9.22 -2.12 -2.30
CA TRP A 131 8.87 -0.78 -2.75
C TRP A 131 8.35 -0.79 -4.19
N MET A 132 7.50 0.18 -4.52
CA MET A 132 7.08 0.45 -5.89
C MET A 132 6.75 1.94 -6.07
N ALA A 133 6.78 2.39 -7.33
CA ALA A 133 6.35 3.74 -7.68
C ALA A 133 4.83 3.89 -7.59
N ILE A 134 4.36 5.11 -7.31
CA ILE A 134 2.91 5.40 -7.23
C ILE A 134 2.18 5.13 -8.56
N GLU A 135 2.85 5.32 -9.69
CA GLU A 135 2.31 5.06 -11.02
C GLU A 135 2.03 3.57 -11.21
N ASP A 136 2.95 2.71 -10.75
CA ASP A 136 2.77 1.26 -10.78
C ASP A 136 1.70 0.81 -9.79
N PHE A 137 1.67 1.40 -8.60
CA PHE A 137 0.63 1.14 -7.61
C PHE A 137 -0.77 1.43 -8.18
N ALA A 138 -0.98 2.62 -8.76
CA ALA A 138 -2.27 3.03 -9.33
C ALA A 138 -2.69 2.20 -10.56
N ARG A 139 -1.73 1.54 -11.23
CA ARG A 139 -2.00 0.62 -12.33
C ARG A 139 -2.39 -0.78 -11.87
N ILE A 140 -1.82 -1.25 -10.76
CA ILE A 140 -1.92 -2.65 -10.30
C ILE A 140 -3.04 -2.81 -9.25
N TYR A 141 -3.15 -1.87 -8.33
CA TYR A 141 -4.12 -1.90 -7.24
C TYR A 141 -5.32 -1.01 -7.59
N ASP A 142 -6.52 -1.57 -7.46
CA ASP A 142 -7.76 -0.90 -7.82
C ASP A 142 -8.51 -0.36 -6.60
N THR A 143 -8.20 -0.90 -5.41
CA THR A 143 -8.89 -0.60 -4.17
C THR A 143 -7.90 -0.39 -3.03
N VAL A 144 -8.13 0.67 -2.26
CA VAL A 144 -7.48 0.91 -0.98
C VAL A 144 -8.52 0.89 0.12
N CYS A 145 -8.28 0.11 1.17
CA CYS A 145 -9.03 0.14 2.40
C CYS A 145 -8.22 0.91 3.45
N VAL A 146 -8.81 1.96 4.02
CA VAL A 146 -8.22 2.75 5.09
C VAL A 146 -9.08 2.63 6.35
N LEU A 147 -8.43 2.44 7.49
CA LEU A 147 -9.04 2.49 8.80
C LEU A 147 -8.70 3.83 9.46
N GLU A 148 -9.61 4.80 9.34
CA GLU A 148 -9.52 6.12 9.97
C GLU A 148 -9.80 6.06 11.48
N LEU A 149 -9.03 5.26 12.20
CA LEU A 149 -9.03 5.20 13.65
C LEU A 149 -7.66 5.64 14.14
N GLU A 150 -7.63 6.71 14.94
CA GLU A 150 -6.42 7.11 15.65
C GLU A 150 -5.94 5.95 16.51
N MET A 151 -4.76 5.42 16.19
CA MET A 151 -4.12 4.40 17.00
C MET A 151 -3.56 5.08 18.27
N PRO A 152 -3.92 4.62 19.49
CA PRO A 152 -3.50 5.25 20.74
C PRO A 152 -2.01 5.11 21.05
N HIS A 153 -1.27 4.38 20.20
CA HIS A 153 0.16 4.16 20.32
C HIS A 153 0.88 4.74 19.10
N LYS A 154 2.08 5.28 19.33
CA LYS A 154 2.97 5.79 18.28
C LYS A 154 3.18 4.71 17.21
N GLN A 155 3.32 5.12 15.95
CA GLN A 155 3.67 4.26 14.82
C GLN A 155 4.78 3.29 15.25
N ALA A 156 4.64 2.00 14.87
CA ALA A 156 5.68 1.02 15.14
C ALA A 156 7.02 1.59 14.66
N ALA A 157 8.06 1.44 15.48
CA ALA A 157 9.38 1.97 15.15
C ALA A 157 9.76 1.47 13.75
N ARG A 158 10.05 2.41 12.84
CA ARG A 158 10.53 2.10 11.50
C ARG A 158 11.87 1.35 11.69
N PRO A 159 12.00 0.10 11.20
CA PRO A 159 13.20 -0.72 11.42
C PRO A 159 14.43 -0.17 10.70
#